data_AF-A0A833U355-F1
#
_entry.id   AF-A0A833U355-F1
#
_cell.length_a   1.000
_cell.length_b   1.000
_cell.length_c   1.000
_cell.angle_alpha   90.00
_cell.angle_beta   90.00
_cell.angle_gamma   90.00
#
_symmetry.space_group_name_H-M   'P 1'
#
loop_
_entity.id
_entity.type
_entity.pdbx_description
1 polymer ?
#
loop_
_entity_poly.entity_id
_entity_poly.type
_entity_poly.pdbx_seq_one_letter_code
_entity_poly.pdbx_strand_id
1 'polypeptide(L)'
;MCLQNFPCQEVERHNKPEVELKTSPELLLNPVKQADELENILTKKFLRFLSMRAEAFQVLRRKPVQGYDISFLITNYHYEDMQKHKLIDFIVQFMEDIEKEISELKMSVNTRGRLVATEFLKQFI
;
A
#
# COMPACT_ATOMS: atom_id res chain seq x y z
N MET A 1 -0.32 27.38 1.77
CA MET A 1 -1.38 26.55 2.38
C MET A 1 -1.05 26.41 3.84
N CYS A 2 -1.87 27.01 4.69
CA CYS A 2 -1.61 27.23 6.11
C CYS A 2 -2.01 26.01 6.93
N LEU A 3 -1.05 25.30 7.50
CA LEU A 3 -1.27 24.47 8.68
C LEU A 3 -0.36 25.06 9.76
N GLN A 4 -0.97 25.76 10.71
CA GLN A 4 -0.30 26.15 11.95
C GLN A 4 -0.19 24.91 12.85
N ASN A 5 0.87 24.84 13.64
CA ASN A 5 1.01 23.87 14.73
C ASN A 5 -0.19 24.02 15.68
N PHE A 6 -1.13 23.08 15.63
CA PHE A 6 -2.17 22.94 16.63
C PHE A 6 -1.69 21.95 17.70
N PRO A 7 -1.35 22.42 18.92
CA PRO A 7 -1.08 21.51 20.01
C PRO A 7 -2.37 20.73 20.34
N CYS A 8 -2.28 19.39 20.29
CA CYS A 8 -3.33 18.44 20.65
C CYS A 8 -4.01 18.83 21.97
N GLN A 9 -5.34 19.05 21.96
CA GLN A 9 -6.07 19.59 23.11
C GLN A 9 -6.78 18.57 24.01
N GLU A 10 -6.70 17.25 23.76
CA GLU A 10 -7.45 16.31 24.62
C GLU A 10 -6.73 15.03 25.10
N VAL A 11 -5.50 14.69 24.66
CA VAL A 11 -4.83 13.51 25.24
C VAL A 11 -3.30 13.65 25.20
N GLU A 12 -2.69 13.84 26.36
CA GLU A 12 -1.25 13.65 26.56
C GLU A 12 -0.82 12.27 26.00
N ARG A 13 0.19 12.26 25.12
CA ARG A 13 0.96 11.08 24.67
C ARG A 13 0.36 10.16 23.61
N HIS A 14 -0.44 10.63 22.66
CA HIS A 14 -0.56 9.92 21.38
C HIS A 14 -0.50 10.89 20.21
N ASN A 15 0.54 10.73 19.38
CA ASN A 15 0.63 11.32 18.05
C ASN A 15 -0.44 10.67 17.17
N LYS A 16 -1.69 11.13 17.25
CA LYS A 16 -2.77 10.73 16.34
C LYS A 16 -2.64 11.63 15.10
N PRO A 17 -2.18 11.12 13.96
CA PRO A 17 -2.08 11.92 12.75
C PRO A 17 -3.48 12.26 12.23
N GLU A 18 -3.82 13.54 12.27
CA GLU A 18 -5.07 14.15 11.81
C GLU A 18 -5.18 14.22 10.27
N VAL A 19 -4.80 13.16 9.56
CA VAL A 19 -5.01 13.06 8.12
C VAL A 19 -6.20 12.14 7.85
N GLU A 20 -7.36 12.58 8.33
CA GLU A 20 -8.65 12.35 7.68
C GLU A 20 -8.84 13.44 6.60
N LEU A 21 -7.89 13.57 5.65
CA LEU A 21 -8.02 14.55 4.58
C LEU A 21 -9.00 14.04 3.52
N LYS A 22 -10.28 14.38 3.70
CA LYS A 22 -11.24 14.54 2.58
C LYS A 22 -10.97 15.81 1.74
N THR A 23 -9.86 16.50 2.00
CA THR A 23 -9.58 17.85 1.49
C THR A 23 -8.85 17.86 0.14
N SER A 24 -8.43 16.71 -0.40
CA SER A 24 -7.76 16.63 -1.70
C SER A 24 -8.23 15.37 -2.45
N PRO A 25 -9.15 15.51 -3.43
CA PRO A 25 -9.66 14.37 -4.19
C PRO A 25 -8.58 13.61 -4.98
N GLU A 26 -7.41 14.20 -5.18
CA GLU A 26 -6.24 13.57 -5.80
C GLU A 26 -5.55 12.52 -4.89
N LEU A 27 -5.78 12.58 -3.58
CA LEU A 27 -5.24 11.62 -2.60
C LEU A 27 -6.23 10.48 -2.29
N LEU A 28 -7.47 10.56 -2.82
CA LEU A 28 -8.40 9.44 -2.83
C LEU A 28 -8.00 8.49 -3.95
N LEU A 29 -6.93 7.73 -3.71
CA LEU A 29 -6.52 6.66 -4.58
C LEU A 29 -7.61 5.58 -4.58
N ASN A 30 -7.97 5.11 -5.78
CA ASN A 30 -8.94 4.04 -5.91
C ASN A 30 -8.43 2.81 -5.13
N PRO A 31 -9.31 2.11 -4.40
CA PRO A 31 -8.93 0.84 -3.80
C PRO A 31 -8.39 -0.10 -4.89
N VAL A 32 -7.30 -0.83 -4.58
CA VAL A 32 -6.73 -1.83 -5.50
C VAL A 32 -7.86 -2.73 -5.98
N LYS A 33 -8.14 -2.71 -7.28
CA LYS A 33 -9.28 -3.43 -7.86
C LYS A 33 -9.03 -4.93 -7.79
N GLN A 34 -9.47 -5.59 -6.73
CA GLN A 34 -9.40 -7.05 -6.62
C GLN A 34 -10.45 -7.69 -7.53
N ALA A 35 -10.05 -8.03 -8.76
CA ALA A 35 -10.95 -8.59 -9.78
C ALA A 35 -11.37 -10.05 -9.49
N ASP A 36 -10.55 -10.82 -8.78
CA ASP A 36 -10.83 -12.20 -8.41
C ASP A 36 -10.20 -12.62 -7.06
N GLU A 37 -10.53 -13.83 -6.60
CA GLU A 37 -10.07 -14.39 -5.32
C GLU A 37 -8.54 -14.57 -5.26
N LEU A 38 -7.92 -14.98 -6.38
CA LEU A 38 -6.46 -15.13 -6.47
C LEU A 38 -5.79 -13.78 -6.25
N GLU A 39 -6.27 -12.75 -6.93
CA GLU A 39 -5.77 -11.39 -6.82
C GLU A 39 -5.94 -10.85 -5.40
N ASN A 40 -7.09 -11.08 -4.75
CA ASN A 40 -7.31 -10.71 -3.35
C ASN A 40 -6.27 -11.36 -2.40
N ILE A 41 -5.99 -12.65 -2.59
CA ILE A 41 -4.99 -13.37 -1.78
C ILE A 41 -3.58 -12.81 -2.05
N LEU A 42 -3.24 -12.54 -3.31
CA LEU A 42 -1.95 -11.98 -3.70
C LEU A 42 -1.77 -10.59 -3.11
N THR A 43 -2.75 -9.70 -3.26
CA THR A 43 -2.76 -8.34 -2.70
C THR A 43 -2.57 -8.37 -1.19
N LYS A 44 -3.36 -9.18 -0.46
CA LYS A 44 -3.23 -9.29 1.01
C LYS A 44 -1.86 -9.80 1.45
N LYS A 45 -1.30 -10.81 0.78
CA LYS A 45 0.01 -11.35 1.13
C LYS A 45 1.13 -10.37 0.83
N PHE A 46 1.08 -9.73 -0.34
CA PHE A 46 2.08 -8.76 -0.78
C PHE A 46 2.10 -7.51 0.11
N LEU A 47 0.94 -6.92 0.37
CA LEU A 47 0.82 -5.73 1.21
C LEU A 47 1.21 -6.04 2.67
N ARG A 48 0.85 -7.21 3.20
CA ARG A 48 1.31 -7.65 4.52
C ARG A 48 2.83 -7.72 4.60
N PHE A 49 3.49 -8.22 3.55
CA PHE A 49 4.94 -8.28 3.48
C PHE A 49 5.58 -6.89 3.40
N LEU A 50 4.99 -5.97 2.61
CA LEU A 50 5.44 -4.58 2.55
C LEU A 50 5.30 -3.87 3.92
N SER A 51 4.21 -4.09 4.63
CA SER A 51 4.02 -3.55 5.99
C SER A 51 5.06 -4.07 7.00
N MET A 52 5.63 -5.26 6.80
CA MET A 52 6.75 -5.74 7.63
C MET A 52 8.05 -4.95 7.41
N ARG A 53 8.15 -4.25 6.28
CA ARG A 53 9.31 -3.42 5.90
C ARG A 53 9.03 -1.93 6.02
N ALA A 54 7.98 -1.55 6.76
CA ALA A 54 7.59 -0.16 6.96
C ALA A 54 8.68 0.71 7.60
N GLU A 55 9.74 0.15 8.20
CA GLU A 55 10.88 0.94 8.67
C GLU A 55 11.70 1.55 7.51
N ALA A 56 11.76 0.87 6.37
CA ALA A 56 12.39 1.40 5.16
C ALA A 56 11.48 2.42 4.43
N PHE A 57 10.16 2.29 4.61
CA PHE A 57 9.15 3.18 4.06
C PHE A 57 8.56 4.03 5.20
N GLN A 58 9.27 5.06 5.64
CA GLN A 58 8.92 5.85 6.85
C GLN A 58 7.45 6.33 6.91
N VAL A 59 6.82 6.52 5.76
CA VAL A 59 5.42 6.96 5.64
C VAL A 59 4.39 5.82 5.67
N LEU A 60 4.81 4.56 5.69
CA LEU A 60 3.94 3.39 5.69
C LEU A 60 3.56 2.97 7.12
N ARG A 61 2.27 2.68 7.37
CA ARG A 61 1.86 2.11 8.66
C ARG A 61 2.19 0.61 8.71
N ARG A 62 2.76 0.16 9.83
CA ARG A 62 2.98 -1.28 10.13
C ARG A 62 1.70 -2.10 10.14
N LYS A 63 0.56 -1.46 10.44
CA LYS A 63 -0.77 -2.05 10.43
C LYS A 63 -1.74 -1.07 9.74
N PRO A 64 -2.49 -1.49 8.72
CA PRO A 64 -3.46 -0.62 8.06
C PRO A 64 -4.65 -0.29 8.97
N VAL A 65 -5.40 0.75 8.60
CA VAL A 65 -6.71 1.06 9.21
C VAL A 65 -7.69 -0.07 8.89
N GLN A 66 -8.65 -0.31 9.77
CA GLN A 66 -9.70 -1.29 9.53
C GLN A 66 -10.45 -0.99 8.23
N GLY A 67 -10.66 -2.01 7.39
CA GLY A 67 -11.32 -1.87 6.09
C GLY A 67 -10.38 -1.50 4.93
N TYR A 68 -9.08 -1.31 5.19
CA TYR A 68 -8.08 -1.01 4.18
C TYR A 68 -6.96 -2.06 4.19
N ASP A 69 -6.41 -2.36 3.01
CA ASP A 69 -5.28 -3.30 2.88
C ASP A 69 -3.92 -2.63 3.14
N ILE A 70 -3.83 -1.31 2.96
CA ILE A 70 -2.63 -0.50 3.20
C ILE A 70 -3.02 0.88 3.76
N SER A 71 -2.13 1.52 4.51
CA SER A 71 -2.36 2.88 5.01
C SER A 71 -1.05 3.62 5.19
N PHE A 72 -1.06 4.91 4.85
CA PHE A 72 0.07 5.81 5.05
C PHE A 72 -0.15 6.70 6.27
N LEU A 73 0.95 7.05 6.92
CA LEU A 73 1.01 8.00 8.01
C LEU A 73 2.03 9.08 7.63
N ILE A 74 1.53 10.26 7.30
CA ILE A 74 2.34 11.42 6.98
C ILE A 74 2.35 12.35 8.18
N THR A 75 3.54 12.65 8.70
CA THR A 75 3.74 13.57 9.83
C THR A 75 4.47 14.81 9.35
N ASN A 76 4.52 15.86 10.17
CA ASN A 76 5.27 17.08 9.86
C ASN A 76 6.77 16.80 9.64
N TYR A 77 7.35 15.82 10.34
CA TYR A 77 8.75 15.41 10.11
C TYR A 77 9.00 14.93 8.68
N HIS A 78 8.04 14.21 8.08
CA HIS A 78 8.16 13.79 6.68
C HIS A 78 8.13 14.98 5.73
N TYR A 79 7.44 16.07 6.09
CA TYR A 79 7.40 17.30 5.29
C TYR A 79 8.67 18.17 5.45
N GLU A 80 9.30 18.10 6.61
CA GLU A 80 10.57 18.78 6.88
C GLU A 80 11.74 18.08 6.17
N ASP A 81 11.76 16.74 6.18
CA ASP A 81 12.81 15.93 5.55
C ASP A 81 12.56 15.70 4.05
N MET A 82 11.30 15.56 3.64
CA MET A 82 10.90 15.31 2.24
C MET A 82 10.11 16.49 1.66
N GLN A 83 10.46 16.92 0.46
CA GLN A 83 9.69 17.93 -0.27
C GLN A 83 8.28 17.40 -0.59
N LYS A 84 7.26 18.24 -0.35
CA LYS A 84 5.84 17.88 -0.56
C LYS A 84 5.56 17.16 -1.88
N HIS A 85 6.08 17.70 -2.98
CA HIS A 85 5.84 17.14 -4.31
C HIS A 85 6.41 15.73 -4.43
N LYS A 86 7.65 15.51 -3.95
CA LYS A 86 8.28 14.19 -3.96
C LYS A 86 7.52 13.17 -3.14
N LEU A 87 6.91 13.57 -2.03
CA LEU A 87 6.10 12.67 -1.21
C LEU A 87 4.82 12.24 -1.94
N ILE A 88 4.17 13.16 -2.64
CA ILE A 88 3.00 12.85 -3.46
C ILE A 88 3.40 11.94 -4.62
N ASP A 89 4.45 12.30 -5.36
CA ASP A 89 4.98 11.50 -6.48
C ASP A 89 5.34 10.08 -6.02
N PHE A 90 5.97 9.95 -4.84
CA PHE A 90 6.26 8.66 -4.22
C PHE A 90 4.99 7.84 -3.95
N ILE A 91 3.95 8.44 -3.37
CA ILE A 91 2.71 7.72 -3.05
C ILE A 91 2.00 7.26 -4.34
N VAL A 92 1.96 8.12 -5.36
CA VAL A 92 1.37 7.78 -6.67
C VAL A 92 2.14 6.62 -7.32
N GLN A 93 3.46 6.76 -7.45
CA GLN A 93 4.31 5.72 -8.03
C GLN A 93 4.20 4.40 -7.26
N PHE A 94 4.19 4.46 -5.92
CA PHE A 94 4.10 3.28 -5.08
C PHE A 94 2.77 2.52 -5.29
N MET A 95 1.66 3.22 -5.50
CA MET A 95 0.38 2.59 -5.81
C MET A 95 0.38 1.94 -7.20
N GLU A 96 0.92 2.63 -8.21
CA GLU A 96 1.08 2.08 -9.56
C GLU A 96 1.96 0.81 -9.57
N ASP A 97 3.07 0.85 -8.84
CA ASP A 97 4.00 -0.27 -8.71
C ASP A 97 3.34 -1.48 -8.03
N ILE A 98 2.51 -1.27 -7.01
CA ILE A 98 1.73 -2.35 -6.39
C ILE A 98 0.80 -3.00 -7.41
N GLU A 99 0.03 -2.22 -8.16
CA GLU A 99 -0.92 -2.77 -9.14
C GLU A 99 -0.21 -3.61 -10.21
N LYS A 100 0.94 -3.10 -10.69
CA LYS A 100 1.78 -3.80 -11.65
C LYS A 100 2.35 -5.10 -11.08
N GLU A 101 2.91 -5.06 -9.87
CA GLU A 101 3.51 -6.23 -9.23
C GLU A 101 2.47 -7.33 -8.96
N ILE A 102 1.26 -6.97 -8.51
CA ILE A 102 0.17 -7.94 -8.31
C ILE A 102 -0.22 -8.59 -9.64
N SER A 103 -0.29 -7.80 -10.72
CA SER A 103 -0.59 -8.31 -12.06
C SER A 103 0.49 -9.29 -12.54
N GLU A 104 1.78 -8.97 -12.32
CA GLU A 104 2.90 -9.84 -12.66
C GLU A 104 2.90 -11.14 -11.84
N LEU A 105 2.63 -11.06 -10.53
CA LEU A 105 2.49 -12.22 -9.65
C LEU A 105 1.35 -13.15 -10.11
N LYS A 106 0.21 -12.59 -10.50
CA LYS A 106 -0.93 -13.35 -11.02
C LYS A 106 -0.55 -14.12 -12.29
N MET A 107 0.12 -13.45 -13.23
CA MET A 107 0.61 -14.08 -14.46
C MET A 107 1.67 -15.16 -14.18
N SER A 108 2.53 -14.96 -13.20
CA SER A 108 3.53 -15.93 -12.75
C SER A 108 2.87 -17.19 -12.18
N VAL A 109 1.87 -17.05 -11.30
CA VAL A 109 1.12 -18.18 -10.74
C VAL A 109 0.44 -18.99 -11.85
N ASN A 110 -0.26 -18.31 -12.77
CA ASN A 110 -0.95 -18.98 -13.88
C ASN A 110 0.02 -19.74 -14.79
N THR A 111 1.17 -19.15 -15.10
CA THR A 111 2.19 -19.76 -15.95
C THR A 111 2.79 -21.00 -15.29
N ARG A 112 3.13 -20.92 -14.00
CA ARG A 112 3.65 -22.05 -13.24
C ARG A 112 2.62 -23.15 -13.07
N GLY A 113 1.35 -22.81 -12.83
CA GLY A 113 0.26 -23.78 -12.75
C GLY A 113 0.12 -24.60 -14.04
N ARG A 114 0.17 -23.95 -15.21
CA ARG A 114 0.14 -24.64 -16.51
C ARG A 114 1.35 -25.54 -16.73
N LEU A 115 2.55 -25.09 -16.34
CA LEU A 115 3.77 -25.89 -16.48
C LEU A 115 3.68 -27.15 -15.63
N VAL A 116 3.30 -27.03 -14.35
CA VAL A 116 3.17 -28.18 -13.45
C VAL A 116 2.12 -29.18 -13.96
N ALA A 117 0.97 -28.69 -14.43
CA ALA A 117 -0.07 -29.56 -15.01
C ALA A 117 0.44 -30.30 -16.25
N THR A 118 1.15 -29.60 -17.15
CA THR A 118 1.73 -30.19 -18.35
C THR A 118 2.76 -31.27 -18.01
N GLU A 119 3.69 -30.98 -17.09
CA GLU A 119 4.73 -31.93 -16.69
C GLU A 119 4.15 -33.15 -15.95
N PHE A 120 3.09 -32.97 -15.15
CA PHE A 120 2.40 -34.07 -14.50
C PHE A 120 1.72 -35.00 -15.51
N LEU A 121 1.00 -34.44 -16.49
CA LEU A 121 0.27 -35.24 -17.49
C LEU A 121 1.20 -36.01 -18.43
N LYS A 122 2.41 -35.50 -18.71
CA LYS A 122 3.45 -36.24 -19.46
C LYS A 122 3.85 -37.56 -18.82
N GLN A 123 3.59 -37.77 -17.52
CA GLN A 123 3.91 -39.04 -16.85
C GLN A 123 2.91 -40.16 -17.17
N PHE A 124 1.75 -39.83 -17.75
CA PHE A 124 0.66 -40.76 -18.04
C PHE A 124 0.46 -41.03 -19.54
N ILE A 125 1.29 -40.41 -20.39
CA ILE A 125 1.32 -40.58 -21.85
C ILE A 125 2.65 -41.27 -22.20
#